data_AF-A0A525C4Q1-F1
#
_entry.id   AF-A0A525C4Q1-F1
#
_cell.length_a   1.000
_cell.length_b   1.000
_cell.length_c   1.000
_cell.angle_alpha   90.00
_cell.angle_beta   90.00
_cell.angle_gamma   90.00
#
_symmetry.space_group_name_H-M   'P 1'
#
loop_
_entity.id
_entity.type
_entity.pdbx_description
1 polymer ?
#
loop_
_entity_poly.entity_id
_entity_poly.type
_entity_poly.pdbx_seq_one_letter_code
_entity_poly.pdbx_strand_id
1 'polypeptide(L)'
;MDSNNSYPLEQISTKALVEFGLNRQPFIDRNGLGALFEDSALSTQINVMINMLHGSDKILLITGEEGVGKTSLLYRIGKTSHDGLFFCYIKAVEGLTVDEICREALKKMEIVAPGIGNEIKDFFASKIAAKRKMDGKTILILDNADKLDSYTLDQLLLLRNIVSEDGISA
;
A
#
# COMPACT_ATOMS: atom_id res chain seq x y z
N MET A 1 16.12 13.81 21.82
CA MET A 1 17.10 13.36 20.81
C MET A 1 17.61 12.02 21.30
N ASP A 2 16.89 10.95 20.98
CA ASP A 2 17.27 9.59 21.37
C ASP A 2 17.75 8.83 20.13
N SER A 3 19.08 8.85 19.98
CA SER A 3 19.95 7.75 19.60
C SER A 3 19.30 6.59 18.83
N ASN A 4 19.48 6.63 17.51
CA ASN A 4 19.42 5.46 16.61
C ASN A 4 20.36 4.36 17.12
N ASN A 5 19.82 3.41 17.87
CA ASN A 5 20.55 2.22 18.27
C ASN A 5 20.32 1.11 17.24
N SER A 6 21.08 1.19 16.15
CA SER A 6 21.13 0.16 15.10
C SER A 6 21.93 -1.04 15.59
N TYR A 7 21.32 -1.89 16.42
CA TYR A 7 21.87 -3.21 16.68
C TYR A 7 21.85 -4.04 15.39
N PRO A 8 22.97 -4.61 14.93
CA PRO A 8 22.94 -5.59 13.86
C PRO A 8 22.11 -6.78 14.36
N LEU A 9 21.10 -7.18 13.58
CA LEU A 9 20.35 -8.40 13.85
C LEU A 9 21.36 -9.55 13.86
N GLU A 10 21.57 -10.18 15.02
CA GLU A 10 22.46 -11.32 15.15
C GLU A 10 21.98 -12.42 14.19
N GLN A 11 22.81 -12.69 13.19
CA GLN A 11 22.53 -13.74 12.22
C GLN A 11 22.73 -15.09 12.91
N ILE A 12 21.74 -15.97 12.78
CA ILE A 12 21.80 -17.33 13.33
C ILE A 12 22.92 -18.08 12.63
N SER A 13 23.78 -18.80 13.36
CA SER A 13 24.85 -19.56 12.72
C SER A 13 24.30 -20.61 11.74
N THR A 14 25.04 -20.93 10.68
CA THR A 14 24.65 -21.95 9.68
C THR A 14 24.32 -23.30 10.33
N LYS A 15 25.04 -23.66 11.39
CA LYS A 15 24.78 -24.89 12.16
C LYS A 15 23.40 -24.85 12.82
N ALA A 16 23.07 -23.74 13.49
CA ALA A 16 21.77 -23.57 14.11
C ALA A 16 20.63 -23.51 13.07
N LEU A 17 20.85 -22.92 11.90
CA LEU A 17 19.87 -22.96 10.81
C LEU A 17 19.51 -24.40 10.41
N VAL A 18 20.51 -25.26 10.25
CA VAL A 18 20.30 -26.68 9.92
C VAL A 18 19.59 -27.43 11.06
N GLU A 19 19.99 -27.19 12.31
CA GLU A 19 19.35 -27.81 13.49
C GLU A 19 17.87 -27.44 13.64
N PHE A 20 17.51 -26.21 13.27
CA PHE A 20 16.12 -25.73 13.29
C PHE A 20 15.36 -25.97 11.97
N GLY A 21 15.96 -26.66 10.98
CA GLY A 21 15.33 -26.93 9.69
C GLY A 21 15.06 -25.68 8.85
N LEU A 22 15.81 -24.60 9.10
CA LEU A 22 15.67 -23.32 8.41
C LEU A 22 16.64 -23.28 7.22
N ASN A 23 16.10 -23.08 6.02
CA ASN A 23 16.89 -22.98 4.79
C ASN A 23 17.46 -21.58 4.53
N ARG A 24 17.13 -20.62 5.40
CA ARG A 24 17.59 -19.23 5.36
C ARG A 24 17.43 -18.61 6.74
N GLN A 25 18.12 -17.50 6.97
CA GLN A 25 17.95 -16.69 8.16
C GLN A 25 16.49 -16.17 8.28
N PRO A 26 15.82 -16.35 9.43
CA PRO A 26 14.40 -16.03 9.59
C PRO A 26 14.12 -14.53 9.83
N PHE A 27 15.11 -13.73 10.26
CA PHE A 27 14.90 -12.36 10.74
C PHE A 27 15.78 -11.29 10.07
N ILE A 28 16.39 -11.55 8.90
CA ILE A 28 17.41 -10.62 8.34
C ILE A 28 16.84 -9.21 8.09
N ASP A 29 15.55 -9.07 7.81
CA ASP A 29 15.08 -7.83 7.24
C ASP A 29 13.90 -7.22 8.00
N ARG A 30 14.16 -6.11 8.69
CA ARG A 30 13.10 -5.20 9.16
C ARG A 30 12.39 -4.51 7.99
N ASN A 31 12.97 -4.54 6.78
CA ASN A 31 12.50 -3.85 5.58
C ASN A 31 12.31 -4.76 4.34
N GLY A 32 12.41 -6.10 4.43
CA GLY A 32 12.49 -6.92 3.21
C GLY A 32 11.90 -8.32 3.24
N LEU A 33 10.87 -8.46 2.41
CA LEU A 33 10.85 -9.19 1.14
C LEU A 33 11.33 -10.65 1.05
N GLY A 34 12.32 -11.07 1.83
CA GLY A 34 12.97 -12.36 1.64
C GLY A 34 12.20 -13.54 2.24
N ALA A 35 11.31 -13.32 3.21
CA ALA A 35 10.78 -14.41 4.02
C ALA A 35 9.32 -14.28 4.48
N LEU A 36 8.41 -13.82 3.61
CA LEU A 36 6.99 -13.98 3.92
C LEU A 36 6.62 -15.47 3.85
N PHE A 37 6.04 -15.99 4.93
CA PHE A 37 5.55 -17.37 5.00
C PHE A 37 4.45 -17.54 3.93
N GLU A 38 4.63 -18.50 3.03
CA GLU A 38 3.63 -18.81 2.02
C GLU A 38 2.71 -19.91 2.54
N ASP A 39 1.54 -19.49 3.01
CA ASP A 39 0.44 -20.38 3.34
C ASP A 39 -0.59 -20.36 2.20
N SER A 40 -1.07 -21.53 1.77
CA SER A 40 -2.17 -21.70 0.82
C SER A 40 -3.46 -20.98 1.25
N ALA A 41 -3.70 -20.85 2.56
CA ALA A 41 -4.83 -20.07 3.09
C ALA A 41 -4.63 -18.57 2.82
N LEU A 42 -3.40 -18.08 3.01
CA LEU A 42 -3.04 -16.68 2.78
C LEU A 42 -3.10 -16.30 1.29
N SER A 43 -2.63 -17.18 0.40
CA SER A 43 -2.74 -16.94 -1.04
C SER A 43 -4.20 -16.89 -1.51
N THR A 44 -5.05 -17.76 -0.97
CA THR A 44 -6.49 -17.75 -1.23
C THR A 44 -7.13 -16.43 -0.78
N GLN A 45 -6.79 -15.94 0.42
CA GLN A 45 -7.29 -14.66 0.93
C GLN A 45 -6.86 -13.47 0.04
N ILE A 46 -5.59 -13.46 -0.39
CA ILE A 46 -5.07 -12.44 -1.31
C ILE A 46 -5.87 -12.46 -2.62
N ASN A 47 -6.07 -13.63 -3.22
CA ASN A 47 -6.82 -13.75 -4.47
C ASN A 47 -8.26 -13.23 -4.32
N VAL A 48 -8.92 -13.51 -3.20
CA VAL A 48 -10.25 -12.96 -2.91
C VAL A 48 -10.23 -11.44 -2.83
N MET A 49 -9.26 -10.84 -2.12
CA MET A 49 -9.12 -9.38 -2.03
C MET A 49 -8.85 -8.75 -3.40
N ILE A 50 -7.98 -9.35 -4.21
CA ILE A 50 -7.69 -8.88 -5.57
C ILE A 50 -8.95 -8.92 -6.43
N ASN A 51 -9.72 -10.01 -6.39
CA ASN A 51 -10.99 -10.11 -7.11
C ASN A 51 -11.99 -9.02 -6.66
N MET A 52 -12.03 -8.68 -5.37
CA MET A 52 -12.86 -7.58 -4.87
C MET A 52 -12.40 -6.21 -5.40
N LEU A 53 -11.08 -5.98 -5.52
CA LEU A 53 -10.52 -4.75 -6.07
C LEU A 53 -10.80 -4.60 -7.57
N HIS A 54 -10.80 -5.70 -8.32
CA HIS A 54 -11.21 -5.72 -9.73
C HIS A 54 -12.70 -5.40 -9.90
N GLY A 55 -13.57 -6.11 -9.18
CA GLY A 55 -15.01 -6.09 -9.42
C GLY A 55 -15.76 -4.96 -8.73
N SER A 56 -15.10 -4.13 -7.91
CA SER A 56 -15.82 -3.10 -7.15
C SER A 56 -14.96 -1.88 -6.83
N ASP A 57 -15.58 -0.71 -6.74
CA ASP A 57 -14.94 0.50 -6.24
C ASP A 57 -14.93 0.57 -4.71
N LYS A 58 -15.06 -0.56 -4.01
CA LYS A 58 -15.12 -0.63 -2.54
C LYS A 58 -13.80 -0.25 -1.87
N ILE A 59 -13.93 0.21 -0.63
CA ILE A 59 -12.80 0.40 0.29
C ILE A 59 -12.62 -0.90 1.08
N LEU A 60 -11.42 -1.45 1.07
CA LEU A 60 -11.05 -2.58 1.91
C LEU A 60 -10.37 -2.07 3.17
N LEU A 61 -10.96 -2.35 4.32
CA LEU A 61 -10.38 -2.05 5.62
C LEU A 61 -9.81 -3.35 6.22
N ILE A 62 -8.52 -3.34 6.53
CA ILE A 62 -7.83 -4.46 7.18
C ILE A 62 -7.57 -4.08 8.62
N THR A 63 -8.26 -4.75 9.54
CA THR A 63 -8.12 -4.57 10.99
C THR A 63 -7.48 -5.77 11.64
N GLY A 64 -6.90 -5.58 12.81
CA GLY A 64 -6.31 -6.64 13.61
C GLY A 64 -5.36 -6.08 14.64
N GLU A 65 -4.95 -6.91 15.58
CA GLU A 65 -4.02 -6.52 16.65
C GLU A 65 -2.64 -6.14 16.10
N GLU A 66 -1.85 -5.44 16.92
CA GLU A 66 -0.46 -5.13 16.59
C GLU A 66 0.33 -6.43 16.37
N GLY A 67 1.21 -6.46 15.36
CA GLY A 67 2.04 -7.63 15.08
C GLY A 67 1.37 -8.77 14.30
N VAL A 68 0.06 -8.72 14.01
CA VAL A 68 -0.65 -9.79 13.26
C VAL A 68 -0.28 -9.87 11.77
N GLY A 69 0.59 -8.98 11.28
CA GLY A 69 1.09 -9.02 9.89
C GLY A 69 0.28 -8.20 8.88
N LYS A 70 -0.53 -7.21 9.30
CA LYS A 70 -1.29 -6.31 8.39
C LYS A 70 -0.40 -5.64 7.34
N THR A 71 0.70 -5.03 7.77
CA THR A 71 1.69 -4.38 6.88
C THR A 71 2.32 -5.39 5.93
N SER A 72 2.64 -6.60 6.40
CA SER A 72 3.18 -7.67 5.56
C SER A 72 2.18 -8.13 4.49
N LEU A 73 0.89 -8.20 4.83
CA LEU A 73 -0.19 -8.51 3.90
C LEU A 73 -0.36 -7.43 2.84
N LEU A 74 -0.47 -6.17 3.26
CA LEU A 74 -0.58 -5.01 2.35
C LEU A 74 0.61 -4.92 1.40
N TYR A 75 1.81 -5.17 1.93
CA TYR A 75 3.03 -5.18 1.14
C TYR A 75 3.03 -6.31 0.09
N ARG A 76 2.55 -7.50 0.45
CA ARG A 76 2.44 -8.63 -0.48
C ARG A 76 1.47 -8.32 -1.62
N ILE A 77 0.30 -7.77 -1.29
CA ILE A 77 -0.70 -7.33 -2.28
C ILE A 77 -0.10 -6.29 -3.23
N GLY A 78 0.60 -5.28 -2.70
CA GLY A 78 1.16 -4.21 -3.52
C GLY A 78 2.41 -4.60 -4.34
N LYS A 79 3.06 -5.73 -4.03
CA LYS A 79 4.28 -6.20 -4.71
C LYS A 79 4.04 -7.25 -5.77
N THR A 80 2.93 -7.97 -5.68
CA THR A 80 2.53 -8.89 -6.74
C THR A 80 1.95 -8.08 -7.89
N SER A 81 2.43 -8.35 -9.11
CA SER A 81 1.82 -7.78 -10.31
C SER A 81 0.44 -8.39 -10.50
N HIS A 82 -0.58 -7.55 -10.65
CA HIS A 82 -1.95 -7.97 -10.90
C HIS A 82 -2.44 -7.29 -12.19
N ASP A 83 -2.90 -8.08 -13.14
CA ASP A 83 -3.26 -7.60 -14.49
C ASP A 83 -4.31 -6.49 -14.42
N GLY A 84 -3.98 -5.28 -14.86
CA GLY A 84 -4.90 -4.14 -14.86
C GLY A 84 -5.12 -3.50 -13.48
N LEU A 85 -4.28 -3.79 -12.47
CA LEU A 85 -4.22 -3.04 -11.22
C LEU A 85 -2.85 -2.39 -11.03
N PHE A 86 -2.84 -1.13 -10.62
CA PHE A 86 -1.63 -0.39 -10.28
C PHE A 86 -1.65 0.02 -8.80
N PHE A 87 -0.72 -0.46 -7.99
CA PHE A 87 -0.73 -0.23 -6.54
C PHE A 87 0.17 0.94 -6.13
N CYS A 88 -0.42 1.93 -5.46
CA CYS A 88 0.27 3.04 -4.82
C CYS A 88 0.32 2.80 -3.31
N TYR A 89 1.45 2.27 -2.81
CA TYR A 89 1.64 2.11 -1.37
C TYR A 89 2.12 3.39 -0.70
N ILE A 90 1.38 3.88 0.29
CA ILE A 90 1.74 5.03 1.13
C ILE A 90 1.59 4.63 2.59
N LYS A 91 2.63 4.90 3.39
CA LYS A 91 2.59 4.73 4.84
C LYS A 91 2.13 6.04 5.46
N ALA A 92 0.99 6.02 6.14
CA ALA A 92 0.47 7.18 6.82
C ALA A 92 1.31 7.53 8.05
N VAL A 93 1.45 8.83 8.27
CA VAL A 93 2.10 9.45 9.42
C VAL A 93 1.18 10.56 9.93
N GLU A 94 1.36 10.94 11.19
CA GLU A 94 0.58 12.03 11.79
C GLU A 94 0.82 13.33 11.02
N GLY A 95 -0.26 14.05 10.71
CA GLY A 95 -0.23 15.30 9.93
C GLY A 95 -0.10 15.11 8.42
N LEU A 96 -0.07 13.88 7.90
CA LEU A 96 -0.08 13.63 6.46
C LEU A 96 -1.41 14.12 5.84
N THR A 97 -1.31 15.00 4.86
CA THR A 97 -2.45 15.61 4.18
C THR A 97 -2.84 14.86 2.90
N VAL A 98 -4.08 15.03 2.44
CA VAL A 98 -4.55 14.49 1.16
C VAL A 98 -3.74 14.98 -0.04
N ASP A 99 -3.25 16.22 0.01
CA ASP A 99 -2.44 16.82 -1.05
C ASP A 99 -1.07 16.14 -1.16
N GLU A 100 -0.45 15.83 -0.02
CA GLU A 100 0.79 15.05 0.05
C GLU A 100 0.57 13.61 -0.43
N ILE A 101 -0.54 12.98 -0.04
CA ILE A 101 -0.93 11.65 -0.54
C ILE A 101 -1.06 11.67 -2.08
N CYS A 102 -1.73 12.67 -2.65
CA CYS A 102 -1.86 12.83 -4.09
C CYS A 102 -0.50 12.98 -4.78
N ARG A 103 0.40 13.81 -4.22
CA ARG A 103 1.75 14.03 -4.77
C ARG A 103 2.60 12.77 -4.72
N GLU A 104 2.59 12.06 -3.60
CA GLU A 104 3.32 10.80 -3.45
C GLU A 104 2.78 9.71 -4.39
N ALA A 105 1.47 9.64 -4.57
CA ALA A 105 0.87 8.73 -5.53
C ALA A 105 1.24 9.09 -6.99
N LEU A 106 1.19 10.38 -7.37
CA LEU A 106 1.63 10.83 -8.71
C LEU A 106 3.09 10.50 -8.97
N LYS A 107 3.95 10.76 -7.98
CA LYS A 107 5.37 10.42 -8.04
C LYS A 107 5.60 8.93 -8.26
N LYS A 108 4.84 8.05 -7.57
CA LYS A 108 4.89 6.59 -7.77
C LYS A 108 4.41 6.15 -9.15
N MET A 109 3.52 6.92 -9.77
CA MET A 109 3.08 6.72 -11.15
C MET A 109 4.00 7.39 -12.18
N GLU A 110 5.13 7.98 -11.75
CA GLU A 110 6.05 8.74 -12.59
C GLU A 110 5.39 9.95 -13.29
N ILE A 111 4.33 10.49 -12.69
CA ILE A 111 3.62 11.68 -13.17
C ILE A 111 4.11 12.91 -12.41
N VAL A 112 4.54 13.93 -13.15
CA VAL A 112 4.95 15.21 -12.56
C VAL A 112 3.72 15.94 -12.01
N ALA A 113 3.70 16.14 -10.70
CA ALA A 113 2.65 16.88 -10.02
C ALA A 113 2.68 18.37 -10.43
N PRO A 114 1.52 19.05 -10.47
CA PRO A 114 1.47 20.47 -10.74
C PRO A 114 2.17 21.27 -9.62
N GLY A 115 2.67 22.45 -9.99
CA GLY A 115 3.31 23.39 -9.07
C GLY A 115 2.39 23.92 -7.96
N ILE A 116 2.96 24.77 -7.10
CA ILE A 116 2.26 25.40 -5.97
C ILE A 116 1.18 26.34 -6.52
N GLY A 117 -0.07 26.22 -6.05
CA GLY A 117 -1.20 27.07 -6.43
C GLY A 117 -2.21 26.44 -7.40
N ASN A 118 -1.91 25.26 -7.96
CA ASN A 118 -2.88 24.49 -8.74
C ASN A 118 -3.60 23.46 -7.86
N GLU A 119 -4.87 23.17 -8.20
CA GLU A 119 -5.69 22.17 -7.49
C GLU A 119 -5.16 20.76 -7.74
N ILE A 120 -4.28 20.30 -6.84
CA ILE A 120 -3.61 18.99 -6.93
C ILE A 120 -4.60 17.82 -6.95
N LYS A 121 -5.75 17.97 -6.28
CA LYS A 121 -6.81 16.95 -6.21
C LYS A 121 -7.47 16.72 -7.57
N ASP A 122 -7.83 17.79 -8.27
CA ASP A 122 -8.44 17.71 -9.60
C ASP A 122 -7.44 17.18 -10.63
N PHE A 123 -6.19 17.63 -10.54
CA PHE A 123 -5.13 17.08 -11.36
C PHE A 123 -4.96 15.58 -11.09
N PHE A 124 -4.90 15.17 -9.82
CA PHE A 124 -4.81 13.77 -9.44
C PHE A 124 -5.99 12.98 -10.00
N ALA A 125 -7.22 13.43 -9.79
CA ALA A 125 -8.43 12.76 -10.24
C ALA A 125 -8.43 12.55 -11.76
N SER A 126 -8.11 13.60 -12.53
CA SER A 126 -8.04 13.50 -14.00
C SER A 126 -6.97 12.50 -14.48
N LYS A 127 -5.83 12.42 -13.79
CA LYS A 127 -4.76 11.47 -14.13
C LYS A 127 -5.14 10.03 -13.78
N ILE A 128 -5.79 9.81 -12.65
CA ILE A 128 -6.31 8.48 -12.30
C ILE A 128 -7.39 8.04 -13.29
N ALA A 129 -8.30 8.93 -13.67
CA ALA A 129 -9.35 8.63 -14.65
C ALA A 129 -8.76 8.29 -16.04
N ALA A 130 -7.74 9.03 -16.48
CA ALA A 130 -7.03 8.73 -17.72
C ALA A 130 -6.29 7.38 -17.66
N LYS A 131 -5.58 7.11 -16.56
CA LYS A 131 -4.86 5.84 -16.35
C LYS A 131 -5.81 4.64 -16.31
N ARG A 132 -6.97 4.78 -15.66
CA ARG A 132 -8.04 3.76 -15.63
C ARG A 132 -8.44 3.30 -17.02
N LYS A 133 -8.53 4.21 -17.99
CA LYS A 133 -8.92 3.91 -19.38
C LYS A 133 -7.80 3.25 -20.19
N MET A 134 -6.53 3.49 -19.85
CA MET A 134 -5.38 3.01 -20.64
C MET A 134 -4.72 1.76 -20.05
N ASP A 135 -4.44 1.77 -18.75
CA ASP A 135 -3.55 0.80 -18.10
C ASP A 135 -4.26 -0.02 -17.01
N GLY A 136 -5.50 0.34 -16.68
CA GLY A 136 -6.26 -0.28 -15.60
C GLY A 136 -6.30 0.56 -14.32
N LYS A 137 -6.87 -0.04 -13.27
CA LYS A 137 -7.32 0.67 -12.07
C LYS A 137 -6.17 0.94 -11.11
N THR A 138 -6.07 2.19 -10.64
CA THR A 138 -5.13 2.55 -9.56
C THR A 138 -5.74 2.23 -8.19
N ILE A 139 -4.99 1.49 -7.38
CA ILE A 139 -5.34 1.14 -6.00
C ILE A 139 -4.41 1.89 -5.05
N LEU A 140 -4.97 2.76 -4.22
CA LEU A 140 -4.25 3.42 -3.14
C LEU A 140 -4.23 2.51 -1.91
N ILE A 141 -3.04 2.10 -1.47
CA ILE A 141 -2.85 1.39 -0.21
C ILE A 141 -2.36 2.38 0.84
N LEU A 142 -3.10 2.49 1.94
CA LEU A 142 -2.74 3.29 3.12
C LEU A 142 -2.42 2.36 4.28
N ASP A 143 -1.14 2.24 4.61
CA ASP A 143 -0.69 1.54 5.83
C ASP A 143 -0.70 2.50 7.01
N ASN A 144 -1.02 2.02 8.22
CA ASN A 144 -1.25 2.84 9.42
C ASN A 144 -2.30 3.97 9.24
N ALA A 145 -3.39 3.69 8.53
CA ALA A 145 -4.44 4.68 8.25
C ALA A 145 -5.08 5.29 9.53
N ASP A 146 -4.94 4.61 10.67
CA ASP A 146 -5.30 5.12 12.01
C ASP A 146 -4.52 6.37 12.44
N LYS A 147 -3.41 6.69 11.77
CA LYS A 147 -2.61 7.91 11.98
C LYS A 147 -3.14 9.14 11.26
N LEU A 148 -4.09 8.97 10.34
CA LEU A 148 -4.72 10.09 9.64
C LEU A 148 -5.80 10.73 10.51
N ASP A 149 -5.90 12.06 10.47
CA ASP A 149 -7.02 12.75 11.09
C ASP A 149 -8.32 12.54 10.29
N SER A 150 -9.45 12.80 10.95
CA SER A 150 -10.77 12.63 10.33
C SER A 150 -10.95 13.52 9.10
N TYR A 151 -10.38 14.73 9.13
CA TYR A 151 -10.44 15.66 8.00
C TYR A 151 -9.77 15.07 6.75
N THR A 152 -8.58 14.48 6.88
CA THR A 152 -7.86 13.86 5.77
C THR A 152 -8.59 12.64 5.24
N LEU A 153 -9.16 11.82 6.13
CA LEU A 153 -10.00 10.67 5.74
C LEU A 153 -11.23 11.13 4.94
N ASP A 154 -11.93 12.17 5.40
CA ASP A 154 -13.10 12.73 4.70
C ASP A 154 -12.70 13.26 3.31
N GLN A 155 -11.58 13.96 3.21
CA GLN A 155 -11.06 14.44 1.93
C GLN A 155 -10.69 13.30 0.97
N LEU A 156 -10.16 12.18 1.47
CA LEU A 156 -9.89 10.99 0.66
C LEU A 156 -11.18 10.33 0.16
N LEU A 157 -12.22 10.29 0.99
CA LEU A 157 -13.54 9.77 0.58
C LEU A 157 -14.17 10.64 -0.51
N LEU A 158 -14.08 11.97 -0.37
CA LEU A 158 -14.54 12.90 -1.40
C LEU A 158 -13.75 12.72 -2.70
N LEU A 159 -12.42 12.63 -2.62
CA LEU A 159 -11.57 12.39 -3.79
C LEU A 159 -11.91 11.07 -4.51
N ARG A 160 -12.20 10.00 -3.75
CA ARG A 160 -12.65 8.73 -4.32
C ARG A 160 -13.94 8.89 -5.12
N ASN A 161 -14.90 9.68 -4.63
CA ASN A 161 -16.17 9.89 -5.32
C ASN A 161 -15.97 10.60 -6.66
N ILE A 162 -15.14 11.66 -6.69
CA ILE A 162 -14.78 12.37 -7.92
C ILE A 162 -14.16 11.41 -8.94
N VAL A 163 -13.18 10.60 -8.50
CA VAL A 163 -12.51 9.61 -9.36
C VAL A 163 -13.46 8.50 -9.85
N SER A 164 -14.48 8.17 -9.06
CA SER A 164 -15.46 7.14 -9.42
C SER A 164 -16.52 7.68 -10.40
N GLU A 165 -16.91 8.95 -10.26
CA GLU A 165 -17.91 9.62 -11.09
C GLU A 165 -17.38 9.95 -12.50
N ASP A 166 -16.11 10.37 -12.63
CA ASP A 166 -15.47 10.67 -13.92
C ASP A 166 -15.12 9.42 -14.77
N GLY A 167 -15.36 8.23 -14.20
CA GLY A 167 -15.01 6.94 -14.78
C GLY A 167 -16.23 6.07 -15.04
N ILE A 168 -17.23 6.58 -15.79
CA ILE A 168 -18.39 5.84 -16.36
C ILE A 168 -19.04 4.89 -15.36
N SER A 169 -20.23 5.28 -14.87
CA SER A 169 -21.18 4.36 -14.25
C SER A 169 -21.21 3.05 -15.03
N ALA A 170 -21.07 1.93 -14.30
CA ALA A 170 -21.19 0.58 -14.84
C ALA A 170 -22.36 0.42 -15.82
#